data_AF-A0A8J6I4T6-F1
#
_entry.id   AF-A0A8J6I4T6-F1
#
_cell.length_a   1.000
_cell.length_b   1.000
_cell.length_c   1.000
_cell.angle_alpha   90.00
_cell.angle_beta   90.00
_cell.angle_gamma   90.00
#
_symmetry.space_group_name_H-M   'P 1'
#
loop_
_entity.id
_entity.type
_entity.pdbx_description
1 polymer ?
#
loop_
_entity_poly.entity_id
_entity_poly.type
_entity_poly.pdbx_seq_one_letter_code
_entity_poly.pdbx_strand_id
1 'polypeptide(L)'
;PTVWLQQHLYDPNAIHWWDVLSSWVYFSHFVAALAVAVVLWLRSRPLWAAFVRRWFFLSFAGLVTYFLYPAAPPWWAAEHGMIEGVVRISTRGWKAIGLHGAGNMLNAAQIDVANPVAAMPSLHTAFALLVVAFFFTRVRKRWIPLLAAYPLAMTFTLVYSGEHWVIDVLIGWLYVGVTFAACGLAERWWAKRRASAKPDGTAEEREPVGVS
;
A
#
# COMPACT_ATOMS: atom_id res chain seq x y z
N PRO A 1 -20.47 -1.61 -7.89
CA PRO A 1 -20.14 -0.56 -6.90
C PRO A 1 -19.70 0.76 -7.53
N THR A 2 -18.69 0.76 -8.40
CA THR A 2 -18.20 1.97 -9.09
C THR A 2 -19.28 2.72 -9.86
N VAL A 3 -20.04 2.03 -10.72
CA VAL A 3 -21.17 2.62 -11.46
C VAL A 3 -22.15 3.31 -10.51
N TRP A 4 -22.55 2.62 -9.44
CA TRP A 4 -23.47 3.17 -8.45
C TRP A 4 -22.88 4.42 -7.77
N LEU A 5 -21.62 4.39 -7.35
CA LEU A 5 -20.97 5.54 -6.71
C LEU A 5 -20.93 6.75 -7.65
N GLN A 6 -20.55 6.56 -8.90
CA GLN A 6 -20.50 7.68 -9.86
C GLN A 6 -21.90 8.19 -10.20
N GLN A 7 -22.90 7.32 -10.35
CA GLN A 7 -24.29 7.75 -10.56
C GLN A 7 -24.84 8.65 -9.43
N HIS A 8 -24.36 8.48 -8.20
CA HIS A 8 -24.88 9.20 -7.03
C HIS A 8 -23.99 10.36 -6.56
N LEU A 9 -22.68 10.31 -6.81
CA LEU A 9 -21.71 11.25 -6.24
C LEU A 9 -20.90 12.04 -7.28
N TYR A 10 -20.84 11.56 -8.52
CA TYR A 10 -20.10 12.24 -9.58
C TYR A 10 -21.02 13.20 -10.33
N ASP A 11 -20.59 14.45 -10.44
CA ASP A 11 -21.20 15.47 -11.28
C ASP A 11 -20.20 15.89 -12.37
N PRO A 12 -20.53 15.75 -13.66
CA PRO A 12 -19.66 16.21 -14.75
C PRO A 12 -19.48 17.74 -14.77
N ASN A 13 -20.45 18.50 -14.26
CA ASN A 13 -20.51 19.96 -14.33
C ASN A 13 -19.95 20.66 -13.10
N ALA A 14 -19.80 19.95 -11.98
CA ALA A 14 -19.25 20.48 -10.75
C ALA A 14 -18.02 19.69 -10.26
N ILE A 15 -17.21 20.31 -9.41
CA ILE A 15 -16.20 19.60 -8.62
C ILE A 15 -16.59 19.80 -7.17
N HIS A 16 -16.87 18.70 -6.48
CA HIS A 16 -17.24 18.71 -5.08
C HIS A 16 -16.01 18.56 -4.18
N TRP A 17 -16.15 18.92 -2.91
CA TRP A 17 -15.05 18.82 -1.95
C TRP A 17 -14.55 17.38 -1.77
N TRP A 18 -15.41 16.37 -1.96
CA TRP A 18 -15.00 14.97 -1.90
C TRP A 18 -14.16 14.54 -3.11
N ASP A 19 -14.28 15.20 -4.27
CA ASP A 19 -13.40 14.97 -5.41
C ASP A 19 -11.97 15.43 -5.08
N VAL A 20 -11.85 16.60 -4.43
CA VAL A 20 -10.58 17.14 -3.95
C VAL A 20 -9.95 16.20 -2.93
N LEU A 21 -10.73 15.77 -1.94
CA LEU A 21 -10.27 14.81 -0.94
C LEU A 21 -9.85 13.48 -1.58
N SER A 22 -10.65 12.97 -2.52
CA SER A 22 -10.35 11.72 -3.23
C SER A 22 -9.05 11.81 -3.99
N SER A 23 -8.78 12.92 -4.69
CA SER A 23 -7.51 13.13 -5.39
C SER A 23 -6.30 13.21 -4.46
N TRP A 24 -6.44 13.81 -3.28
CA TRP A 24 -5.37 13.82 -2.27
C TRP A 24 -5.11 12.45 -1.66
N VAL A 25 -6.19 11.72 -1.34
CA VAL A 25 -6.07 10.35 -0.84
C VAL A 25 -5.42 9.47 -1.90
N TYR A 26 -5.85 9.56 -3.15
CA TYR A 26 -5.24 8.84 -4.28
C TYR A 26 -3.73 9.12 -4.36
N PHE A 27 -3.34 10.39 -4.38
CA PHE A 27 -1.95 10.81 -4.46
C PHE A 27 -1.10 10.34 -3.29
N SER A 28 -1.69 10.26 -2.08
CA SER A 28 -0.97 9.81 -0.89
C SER A 28 -0.33 8.42 -1.06
N HIS A 29 -0.85 7.58 -1.96
CA HIS A 29 -0.25 6.29 -2.30
C HIS A 29 1.22 6.40 -2.70
N PHE A 30 1.56 7.39 -3.53
CA PHE A 30 2.92 7.58 -4.05
C PHE A 30 3.91 8.01 -2.96
N VAL A 31 3.41 8.64 -1.89
CA VAL A 31 4.26 9.31 -0.89
C VAL A 31 4.24 8.61 0.46
N ALA A 32 3.11 8.07 0.90
CA ALA A 32 2.91 7.62 2.27
C ALA A 32 3.87 6.49 2.69
N ALA A 33 3.99 5.42 1.88
CA ALA A 33 4.89 4.32 2.19
C ALA A 33 6.37 4.74 2.17
N LEU A 34 6.76 5.60 1.22
CA LEU A 34 8.11 6.15 1.13
C LEU A 34 8.43 7.06 2.31
N ALA A 35 7.51 7.94 2.69
CA ALA A 35 7.65 8.81 3.85
C ALA A 35 7.81 7.98 5.14
N VAL A 36 7.03 6.91 5.31
CA VAL A 36 7.20 5.97 6.43
C VAL A 36 8.58 5.32 6.40
N ALA A 37 9.05 4.86 5.23
CA ALA A 37 10.38 4.29 5.10
C ALA A 37 11.47 5.33 5.49
N VAL A 38 11.40 6.57 5.00
CA VAL A 38 12.37 7.62 5.35
C VAL A 38 12.34 7.94 6.85
N VAL A 39 11.15 8.12 7.44
CA VAL A 39 11.02 8.38 8.88
C VAL A 39 11.59 7.23 9.71
N LEU A 40 11.31 5.98 9.34
CA LEU A 40 11.85 4.82 10.03
C LEU A 40 13.36 4.71 9.84
N TRP A 41 13.91 5.06 8.68
CA TRP A 41 15.36 5.09 8.45
C TRP A 41 16.07 6.05 9.41
N LEU A 42 15.48 7.24 9.58
CA LEU A 42 16.01 8.28 10.45
C LEU A 42 15.84 7.95 11.94
N ARG A 43 14.79 7.21 12.32
CA ARG A 43 14.50 6.91 13.74
C ARG A 43 14.96 5.55 14.23
N SER A 44 14.93 4.51 13.40
CA SER A 44 15.23 3.14 13.81
C SER A 44 15.53 2.24 12.61
N ARG A 45 16.82 1.97 12.36
CA ARG A 45 17.27 1.04 11.32
C ARG A 45 16.62 -0.36 11.42
N PRO A 46 16.42 -0.96 12.61
CA PRO A 46 15.70 -2.23 12.72
C PRO A 46 14.25 -2.16 12.24
N LEU A 47 13.51 -1.11 12.60
CA LEU A 47 12.12 -0.94 12.15
C LEU A 47 12.05 -0.65 10.65
N TRP A 48 12.96 0.17 10.14
CA TRP A 48 13.11 0.41 8.71
C TRP A 48 13.30 -0.91 7.94
N ALA A 49 14.25 -1.74 8.36
CA ALA A 49 14.51 -3.02 7.70
C ALA A 49 13.30 -3.96 7.76
N ALA A 50 12.53 -3.94 8.85
CA ALA A 50 11.30 -4.72 8.96
C ALA A 50 10.18 -4.21 8.04
N PHE A 51 10.03 -2.88 7.91
CA PHE A 51 9.05 -2.26 7.03
C PHE A 51 9.40 -2.50 5.56
N VAL A 52 10.64 -2.18 5.16
CA VAL A 52 11.12 -2.28 3.79
C VAL A 52 11.10 -3.71 3.27
N ARG A 53 11.43 -4.73 4.10
CA ARG A 53 11.27 -6.13 3.70
C ARG A 53 9.83 -6.50 3.34
N ARG A 54 8.85 -6.03 4.13
CA ARG A 54 7.43 -6.27 3.86
C ARG A 54 6.98 -5.50 2.62
N TRP A 55 7.39 -4.24 2.49
CA TRP A 55 7.09 -3.44 1.32
C TRP A 55 7.64 -4.07 0.03
N PHE A 56 8.91 -4.51 0.01
CA PHE A 56 9.49 -5.19 -1.15
C PHE A 56 8.80 -6.53 -1.44
N PHE A 57 8.53 -7.35 -0.43
CA PHE A 57 7.84 -8.62 -0.63
C PHE A 57 6.44 -8.40 -1.24
N LEU A 58 5.69 -7.43 -0.72
CA LEU A 58 4.36 -7.08 -1.20
C LEU A 58 4.41 -6.56 -2.65
N SER A 59 5.33 -5.64 -2.94
CA SER A 59 5.54 -5.09 -4.29
C SER A 59 5.93 -6.18 -5.29
N PHE A 60 6.83 -7.09 -4.91
CA PHE A 60 7.25 -8.19 -5.75
C PHE A 60 6.12 -9.19 -6.01
N ALA A 61 5.37 -9.57 -4.98
CA ALA A 61 4.20 -10.44 -5.14
C ALA A 61 3.12 -9.81 -6.03
N GLY A 62 2.87 -8.51 -5.87
CA GLY A 62 1.97 -7.75 -6.75
C GLY A 62 2.47 -7.75 -8.20
N LEU A 63 3.75 -7.44 -8.42
CA LEU A 63 4.37 -7.44 -9.75
C LEU A 63 4.26 -8.80 -10.45
N VAL A 64 4.57 -9.90 -9.75
CA VAL A 64 4.39 -11.26 -10.27
C VAL A 64 2.94 -11.50 -10.69
N THR A 65 1.99 -11.06 -9.88
CA THR A 65 0.56 -11.24 -10.19
C THR A 65 0.14 -10.42 -11.41
N TYR A 66 0.65 -9.21 -11.57
CA TYR A 66 0.37 -8.39 -12.75
C TYR A 66 0.83 -9.03 -14.06
N PHE A 67 1.91 -9.83 -14.03
CA PHE A 67 2.35 -10.61 -15.19
C PHE A 67 1.49 -11.85 -15.44
N LEU A 68 1.03 -12.51 -14.38
CA LEU A 68 0.28 -13.77 -14.48
C LEU A 68 -1.22 -13.55 -14.74
N TYR A 69 -1.76 -12.44 -14.28
CA TYR A 69 -3.18 -12.12 -14.33
C TYR A 69 -3.39 -10.64 -14.66
N PRO A 70 -3.44 -10.27 -15.95
CA PRO A 70 -3.82 -8.93 -16.36
C PRO A 70 -5.31 -8.72 -16.08
N ALA A 71 -5.61 -7.82 -15.15
CA ALA A 71 -6.97 -7.45 -14.76
C ALA A 71 -7.28 -6.02 -15.23
N ALA A 72 -8.31 -5.87 -16.06
CA ALA A 72 -8.76 -4.57 -16.52
C ALA A 72 -9.49 -3.78 -15.41
N PRO A 73 -9.09 -2.53 -15.13
CA PRO A 73 -9.78 -1.67 -14.18
C PRO A 73 -11.13 -1.16 -14.74
N PRO A 74 -12.04 -0.65 -13.88
CA PRO A 74 -13.35 -0.17 -14.31
C PRO A 74 -13.30 0.92 -15.40
N TRP A 75 -12.39 1.89 -15.30
CA TRP A 75 -12.27 2.95 -16.31
C TRP A 75 -11.89 2.40 -17.69
N TRP A 76 -10.98 1.43 -17.73
CA TRP A 76 -10.51 0.82 -18.98
C TRP A 76 -11.62 -0.03 -19.59
N ALA A 77 -12.34 -0.77 -18.74
CA ALA A 77 -13.50 -1.54 -19.15
C ALA A 77 -14.60 -0.66 -19.78
N ALA A 78 -14.81 0.54 -19.24
CA ALA A 78 -15.77 1.49 -19.78
C ALA A 78 -15.33 2.09 -21.12
N GLU A 79 -14.05 2.44 -21.26
CA GLU A 79 -13.47 2.95 -22.50
C GLU A 79 -13.57 1.95 -23.66
N HIS A 80 -13.55 0.65 -23.35
CA HIS A 80 -13.70 -0.43 -24.33
C HIS A 80 -15.14 -0.94 -24.47
N GLY A 81 -16.13 -0.23 -23.91
CA GLY A 81 -17.55 -0.56 -24.05
C GLY A 81 -18.00 -1.83 -23.32
N MET A 82 -17.20 -2.36 -22.38
CA MET A 82 -17.58 -3.54 -21.59
C MET A 82 -18.55 -3.18 -20.44
N ILE A 83 -18.51 -1.94 -19.97
CA ILE A 83 -19.44 -1.37 -19.01
C ILE A 83 -19.75 0.08 -19.40
N GLU A 84 -20.84 0.64 -18.90
CA GLU A 84 -21.22 2.04 -19.16
C GLU A 84 -21.23 2.86 -17.87
N GLY A 85 -21.16 4.19 -18.02
CA GLY A 85 -21.35 5.13 -16.91
C GLY A 85 -20.19 5.22 -15.91
N VAL A 86 -18.97 4.82 -16.31
CA VAL A 86 -17.77 4.99 -15.50
C VAL A 86 -16.77 5.87 -16.23
N VAL A 87 -16.27 6.89 -15.53
CA VAL A 87 -15.21 7.78 -15.97
C VAL A 87 -14.05 7.77 -14.97
N ARG A 88 -12.83 7.92 -15.47
CA ARG A 88 -11.63 8.01 -14.62
C ARG A 88 -11.51 9.41 -14.02
N ILE A 89 -11.68 9.55 -12.71
CA ILE A 89 -11.74 10.86 -12.03
C ILE A 89 -10.72 11.03 -10.88
N SER A 90 -9.72 10.17 -10.80
CA SER A 90 -8.76 10.09 -9.66
C SER A 90 -8.00 11.39 -9.40
N THR A 91 -7.73 12.19 -10.42
CA THR A 91 -7.03 13.49 -10.30
C THR A 91 -7.96 14.69 -10.56
N ARG A 92 -9.28 14.47 -10.73
CA ARG A 92 -10.25 15.54 -11.07
C ARG A 92 -10.25 16.66 -10.03
N GLY A 93 -10.12 16.33 -8.75
CA GLY A 93 -10.12 17.29 -7.65
C GLY A 93 -9.00 18.33 -7.73
N TRP A 94 -7.89 18.02 -8.39
CA TRP A 94 -6.78 18.96 -8.55
C TRP A 94 -7.10 20.14 -9.47
N LYS A 95 -8.10 19.99 -10.36
CA LYS A 95 -8.59 21.12 -11.18
C LYS A 95 -9.15 22.23 -10.32
N ALA A 96 -9.85 21.92 -9.22
CA ALA A 96 -10.44 22.91 -8.32
C ALA A 96 -9.39 23.74 -7.55
N ILE A 97 -8.14 23.30 -7.49
CA ILE A 97 -7.05 23.97 -6.78
C ILE A 97 -5.93 24.45 -7.73
N GLY A 98 -6.21 24.54 -9.03
CA GLY A 98 -5.27 25.05 -10.04
C GLY A 98 -4.19 24.06 -10.51
N LEU A 99 -4.16 22.83 -9.98
CA LEU A 99 -3.15 21.80 -10.27
C LEU A 99 -3.52 20.88 -11.45
N HIS A 100 -4.38 21.36 -12.36
CA HIS A 100 -4.83 20.62 -13.54
C HIS A 100 -3.68 20.04 -14.40
N GLY A 101 -2.61 20.80 -14.64
CA GLY A 101 -1.44 20.34 -15.39
C GLY A 101 -0.71 19.18 -14.72
N ALA A 102 -0.51 19.26 -13.39
CA ALA A 102 0.08 18.16 -12.63
C ALA A 102 -0.80 16.90 -12.65
N GLY A 103 -2.13 17.08 -12.61
CA GLY A 103 -3.08 15.97 -12.70
C GLY A 103 -3.05 15.28 -14.07
N ASN A 104 -2.93 16.05 -15.14
CA ASN A 104 -2.80 15.52 -16.50
C ASN A 104 -1.48 14.78 -16.69
N MET A 105 -0.37 15.32 -16.19
CA MET A 105 0.93 14.65 -16.25
C MET A 105 0.93 13.32 -15.48
N LEU A 106 0.30 13.29 -14.29
CA LEU A 106 0.19 12.05 -13.52
C LEU A 106 -0.65 11.01 -14.24
N ASN A 107 -1.79 11.41 -14.81
CA ASN A 107 -2.64 10.50 -15.60
C ASN A 107 -1.88 9.94 -16.82
N ALA A 108 -1.19 10.81 -17.57
CA ALA A 108 -0.39 10.40 -18.73
C ALA A 108 0.72 9.43 -18.33
N ALA A 109 1.50 9.75 -17.29
CA ALA A 109 2.53 8.84 -16.78
C ALA A 109 1.97 7.47 -16.39
N GLN A 110 0.76 7.41 -15.85
CA GLN A 110 0.13 6.12 -15.51
C GLN A 110 -0.36 5.35 -16.73
N ILE A 111 -0.82 6.01 -17.78
CA ILE A 111 -1.29 5.34 -19.01
C ILE A 111 -0.08 4.90 -19.86
N ASP A 112 0.93 5.75 -19.98
CA ASP A 112 2.07 5.56 -20.89
C ASP A 112 3.16 4.65 -20.29
N VAL A 113 3.35 4.69 -18.97
CA VAL A 113 4.45 3.98 -18.29
C VAL A 113 3.97 2.78 -17.47
N ALA A 114 2.74 2.80 -16.94
CA ALA A 114 2.21 1.67 -16.19
C ALA A 114 1.38 0.75 -17.09
N ASN A 115 1.34 -0.54 -16.77
CA ASN A 115 0.47 -1.49 -17.46
C ASN A 115 -1.01 -1.12 -17.16
N PRO A 116 -1.80 -0.68 -18.15
CA PRO A 116 -3.16 -0.19 -17.92
C PRO A 116 -4.11 -1.31 -17.45
N VAL A 117 -3.76 -2.58 -17.66
CA VAL A 117 -4.53 -3.76 -17.26
C VAL A 117 -3.91 -4.50 -16.07
N ALA A 118 -3.25 -3.78 -15.16
CA ALA A 118 -2.67 -4.34 -13.93
C ALA A 118 -3.46 -3.91 -12.68
N ALA A 119 -4.79 -4.12 -12.67
CA ALA A 119 -5.63 -3.69 -11.55
C ALA A 119 -5.52 -4.60 -10.32
N MET A 120 -5.21 -5.89 -10.47
CA MET A 120 -5.29 -6.89 -9.40
C MET A 120 -3.92 -7.49 -9.07
N PRO A 121 -3.46 -7.46 -7.81
CA PRO A 121 -4.09 -6.84 -6.63
C PRO A 121 -3.95 -5.31 -6.60
N SER A 122 -4.82 -4.60 -5.86
CA SER A 122 -4.66 -3.15 -5.69
C SER A 122 -3.50 -2.82 -4.74
N LEU A 123 -2.33 -2.46 -5.30
CA LEU A 123 -1.20 -1.98 -4.50
C LEU A 123 -1.48 -0.65 -3.79
N HIS A 124 -2.42 0.15 -4.29
CA HIS A 124 -2.90 1.37 -3.64
C HIS A 124 -3.42 1.11 -2.23
N THR A 125 -4.42 0.23 -2.12
CA THR A 125 -4.99 -0.13 -0.81
C THR A 125 -4.06 -1.01 0.00
N ALA A 126 -3.27 -1.87 -0.67
CA ALA A 126 -2.30 -2.72 0.01
C ALA A 126 -1.23 -1.88 0.72
N PHE A 127 -0.69 -0.83 0.10
CA PHE A 127 0.27 0.07 0.76
C PHE A 127 -0.38 0.90 1.87
N ALA A 128 -1.61 1.38 1.67
CA ALA A 128 -2.34 2.09 2.72
C ALA A 128 -2.55 1.20 3.96
N LEU A 129 -2.96 -0.06 3.75
CA LEU A 129 -3.14 -1.02 4.83
C LEU A 129 -1.80 -1.47 5.43
N LEU A 130 -0.75 -1.66 4.63
CA LEU A 130 0.61 -1.99 5.10
C LEU A 130 1.09 -0.98 6.13
N VAL A 131 0.94 0.32 5.85
CA VAL A 131 1.31 1.40 6.79
C VAL A 131 0.56 1.24 8.10
N VAL A 132 -0.77 1.11 8.05
CA VAL A 132 -1.60 0.96 9.26
C VAL A 132 -1.26 -0.31 10.03
N ALA A 133 -1.18 -1.46 9.36
CA ALA A 133 -0.86 -2.75 9.96
C ALA A 133 0.52 -2.75 10.62
N PHE A 134 1.50 -2.06 10.03
CA PHE A 134 2.84 -1.96 10.61
C PHE A 134 2.83 -1.20 11.94
N PHE A 135 2.00 -0.17 12.06
CA PHE A 135 1.89 0.64 13.28
C PHE A 135 0.77 0.21 14.24
N PHE A 136 -0.06 -0.76 13.86
CA PHE A 136 -1.25 -1.14 14.62
C PHE A 136 -0.97 -1.48 16.10
N THR A 137 0.11 -2.21 16.37
CA THR A 137 0.54 -2.57 17.73
C THR A 137 1.47 -1.53 18.38
N ARG A 138 1.79 -0.44 17.67
CA ARG A 138 2.77 0.58 18.06
C ARG A 138 2.13 1.93 18.39
N VAL A 139 0.83 2.07 18.18
CA VAL A 139 0.07 3.27 18.53
C VAL A 139 -0.89 3.00 19.69
N ARG A 140 -1.30 4.07 20.39
CA ARG A 140 -2.33 3.96 21.44
C ARG A 140 -3.66 3.56 20.81
N LYS A 141 -4.41 2.66 21.47
CA LYS A 141 -5.68 2.10 20.98
C LYS A 141 -6.69 3.16 20.50
N ARG A 142 -6.74 4.33 21.16
CA ARG A 142 -7.62 5.45 20.77
C ARG A 142 -7.38 5.99 19.34
N TRP A 143 -6.20 5.77 18.77
CA TRP A 143 -5.85 6.22 17.42
C TRP A 143 -6.11 5.17 16.34
N ILE A 144 -6.46 3.93 16.73
CA ILE A 144 -6.75 2.84 15.78
C ILE A 144 -7.89 3.21 14.81
N PRO A 145 -9.02 3.80 15.25
CA PRO A 145 -10.07 4.20 14.32
C PRO A 145 -9.58 5.21 13.27
N LEU A 146 -8.77 6.19 13.69
CA LEU A 146 -8.20 7.18 12.77
C LEU A 146 -7.24 6.54 11.75
N LEU A 147 -6.40 5.60 12.20
CA LEU A 147 -5.53 4.86 11.28
C LEU A 147 -6.34 4.01 10.30
N ALA A 148 -7.37 3.29 10.78
CA ALA A 148 -8.23 2.46 9.95
C ALA A 148 -9.01 3.29 8.90
N ALA A 149 -9.30 4.57 9.19
CA ALA A 149 -9.93 5.47 8.23
C ALA A 149 -9.09 5.63 6.95
N TYR A 150 -7.77 5.52 7.01
CA TYR A 150 -6.91 5.71 5.84
C TYR A 150 -7.09 4.65 4.73
N PRO A 151 -6.91 3.33 4.97
CA PRO A 151 -7.15 2.32 3.94
C PRO A 151 -8.62 2.26 3.50
N LEU A 152 -9.57 2.63 4.37
CA LEU A 152 -10.98 2.76 4.01
C LEU A 152 -11.22 3.93 3.06
N ALA A 153 -10.63 5.11 3.34
CA ALA A 153 -10.68 6.26 2.45
C ALA A 153 -10.03 5.94 1.11
N MET A 154 -8.87 5.28 1.10
CA MET A 154 -8.22 4.83 -0.13
C MET A 154 -9.11 3.85 -0.92
N THR A 155 -9.77 2.91 -0.23
CA THR A 155 -10.71 1.98 -0.86
C THR A 155 -11.86 2.72 -1.52
N PHE A 156 -12.50 3.64 -0.79
CA PHE A 156 -13.56 4.48 -1.33
C PHE A 156 -13.08 5.25 -2.56
N THR A 157 -11.94 5.94 -2.44
CA THR A 157 -11.34 6.74 -3.52
C THR A 157 -11.19 5.93 -4.79
N LEU A 158 -10.59 4.74 -4.75
CA LEU A 158 -10.30 3.97 -5.96
C LEU A 158 -11.55 3.37 -6.61
N VAL A 159 -12.52 2.95 -5.81
CA VAL A 159 -13.78 2.40 -6.33
C VAL A 159 -14.65 3.53 -6.88
N TYR A 160 -14.68 4.68 -6.22
CA TYR A 160 -15.37 5.89 -6.68
C TYR A 160 -14.75 6.42 -7.97
N SER A 161 -13.42 6.51 -8.03
CA SER A 161 -12.71 7.11 -9.16
C SER A 161 -12.56 6.21 -10.38
N GLY A 162 -13.02 4.97 -10.29
CA GLY A 162 -13.00 3.98 -11.36
C GLY A 162 -11.67 3.27 -11.54
N GLU A 163 -10.72 3.39 -10.60
CA GLU A 163 -9.38 2.79 -10.68
C GLU A 163 -9.37 1.30 -10.37
N HIS A 164 -10.20 0.84 -9.43
CA HIS A 164 -10.19 -0.56 -9.01
C HIS A 164 -11.58 -1.08 -8.69
N TRP A 165 -11.76 -2.38 -8.94
CA TRP A 165 -12.88 -3.13 -8.40
C TRP A 165 -12.68 -3.39 -6.91
N VAL A 166 -13.79 -3.63 -6.19
CA VAL A 166 -13.73 -4.01 -4.77
C VAL A 166 -12.92 -5.29 -4.56
N ILE A 167 -12.99 -6.24 -5.50
CA ILE A 167 -12.22 -7.49 -5.39
C ILE A 167 -10.70 -7.26 -5.44
N ASP A 168 -10.24 -6.31 -6.27
CA ASP A 168 -8.82 -5.93 -6.35
C ASP A 168 -8.32 -5.43 -4.99
N VAL A 169 -9.17 -4.66 -4.29
CA VAL A 169 -8.90 -4.14 -2.95
C VAL A 169 -8.79 -5.26 -1.92
N LEU A 170 -9.77 -6.17 -1.91
CA LEU A 170 -9.80 -7.29 -0.97
C LEU A 170 -8.60 -8.22 -1.14
N ILE A 171 -8.22 -8.50 -2.39
CA ILE A 171 -7.02 -9.31 -2.69
C ILE A 171 -5.76 -8.55 -2.28
N GLY A 172 -5.69 -7.22 -2.51
CA GLY A 172 -4.60 -6.39 -1.99
C GLY A 172 -4.46 -6.46 -0.47
N TRP A 173 -5.56 -6.45 0.27
CA TRP A 173 -5.55 -6.61 1.73
C TRP A 173 -5.14 -8.02 2.17
N LEU A 174 -5.59 -9.05 1.46
CA LEU A 174 -5.13 -10.43 1.68
C LEU A 174 -3.61 -10.52 1.50
N TYR A 175 -3.06 -9.86 0.48
CA TYR A 175 -1.61 -9.83 0.23
C TYR A 175 -0.84 -9.19 1.38
N VAL A 176 -1.40 -8.15 2.03
CA VAL A 176 -0.82 -7.59 3.25
C VAL A 176 -0.79 -8.63 4.36
N GLY A 177 -1.91 -9.32 4.63
CA GLY A 177 -1.96 -10.39 5.62
C GLY A 177 -0.91 -11.48 5.39
N VAL A 178 -0.82 -11.99 4.15
CA VAL A 178 0.17 -12.99 3.73
C VAL A 178 1.60 -12.47 3.91
N THR A 179 1.86 -11.21 3.53
CA THR A 179 3.17 -10.57 3.68
C THR A 179 3.61 -10.51 5.14
N PHE A 180 2.72 -10.09 6.05
CA PHE A 180 3.04 -10.04 7.48
C PHE A 180 3.29 -11.44 8.07
N ALA A 181 2.51 -12.44 7.65
CA ALA A 181 2.71 -13.82 8.06
C ALA A 181 4.04 -14.37 7.55
N ALA A 182 4.31 -14.28 6.25
CA ALA A 182 5.52 -14.81 5.62
C ALA A 182 6.80 -14.14 6.16
N CYS A 183 6.85 -12.80 6.17
CA CYS A 183 8.00 -12.08 6.72
C CYS A 183 8.17 -12.33 8.22
N GLY A 184 7.07 -12.40 8.98
CA GLY A 184 7.13 -12.67 10.41
C GLY A 184 7.63 -14.08 10.75
N LEU A 185 7.24 -15.09 9.96
CA LEU A 185 7.75 -16.46 10.10
C LEU A 185 9.25 -16.54 9.76
N ALA A 186 9.66 -15.91 8.66
CA ALA A 186 11.08 -15.85 8.26
C ALA A 186 11.95 -15.16 9.31
N GLU A 187 11.49 -14.04 9.88
CA GLU A 187 12.17 -13.32 10.96
C GLU A 187 12.38 -14.18 12.20
N ARG A 188 11.34 -14.89 12.65
CA ARG A 188 11.41 -15.80 13.81
C ARG A 188 12.36 -16.96 13.54
N TRP A 189 12.33 -17.51 12.34
CA TRP A 189 13.22 -18.60 11.93
C TRP A 189 14.69 -18.18 11.90
N TRP A 190 15.00 -17.02 11.32
CA TRP A 190 16.35 -16.46 11.32
C TRP A 190 16.85 -16.10 12.73
N ALA A 191 15.96 -15.65 13.62
CA ALA A 191 16.32 -15.39 15.01
C ALA A 191 16.71 -16.68 15.73
N LYS A 192 15.92 -17.76 15.58
CA LYS A 192 16.22 -19.07 16.15
C LYS A 192 17.56 -19.63 15.64
N ARG A 193 17.79 -19.59 14.32
CA ARG A 193 19.04 -20.08 13.73
C ARG A 193 20.28 -19.32 14.21
N ARG A 194 20.19 -18.00 14.36
CA ARG A 194 21.30 -17.19 14.90
C ARG A 194 21.58 -17.47 16.38
N ALA A 195 20.55 -17.78 17.17
CA ALA A 195 20.72 -18.17 18.57
C ALA A 195 21.41 -19.55 18.69
N SER A 196 21.04 -20.52 17.85
CA SER A 196 21.66 -21.85 17.83
C SER A 196 23.09 -21.86 17.25
N ALA A 197 23.47 -20.84 16.47
CA ALA A 197 24.79 -20.73 15.84
C ALA A 197 25.84 -19.97 16.66
N LYS A 198 25.50 -19.45 17.84
CA LYS A 198 26.50 -18.99 18.82
C LYS A 198 26.92 -20.20 19.67
N PRO A 199 28.13 -20.76 19.48
CA PRO A 199 28.69 -21.72 20.43
C PRO A 199 28.96 -20.99 21.75
N ASP A 200 28.82 -21.71 22.85
CA ASP A 200 29.06 -21.22 24.22
C ASP A 200 30.54 -20.84 24.37
N GLY A 201 30.85 -19.56 24.13
CA GLY A 201 32.19 -19.00 24.29
C GLY A 201 32.52 -18.71 25.75
N THR A 202 32.39 -19.70 26.63
CA THR A 202 32.84 -19.65 28.03
C THR A 202 33.27 -21.03 28.51
N ALA A 203 34.38 -21.56 28.00
CA ALA A 203 35.06 -22.70 28.60
C ALA A 203 36.56 -22.70 28.24
N GLU A 204 37.29 -21.70 28.75
CA GLU A 204 38.76 -21.65 28.96
C GLU A 204 39.02 -20.17 29.29
N GLU A 205 39.25 -19.76 30.54
CA GLU A 205 40.46 -20.05 31.30
C GLU A 205 40.14 -19.82 32.79
N ARG A 206 39.95 -20.91 33.55
CA ARG A 206 40.14 -20.89 34.99
C ARG A 206 41.52 -21.48 35.24
N GLU A 207 42.54 -20.64 35.27
CA GLU A 207 43.81 -21.04 35.87
C GLU A 207 43.58 -21.40 37.35
N PRO A 208 44.08 -22.56 37.81
CA PRO A 208 44.02 -22.90 39.21
C PRO A 208 45.02 -22.04 39.99
N VAL A 209 44.56 -21.50 41.11
CA VAL A 209 45.37 -20.88 42.15
C VAL A 209 46.53 -21.81 42.52
N GLY A 210 47.75 -21.44 42.11
CA GLY A 210 49.00 -22.03 42.57
C GLY A 210 49.49 -21.33 43.82
N VAL A 211 49.36 -22.00 44.97
CA VAL A 211 49.96 -21.65 46.25
C VAL A 211 51.45 -22.03 46.21
N SER A 212 52.35 -21.05 46.38
CA SER A 212 53.51 -21.06 47.30
C SER A 212 54.42 -19.86 47.03
#